data_AF-A0AAE0ANW1-F1
#
_entry.id   AF-A0AAE0ANW1-F1
#
_cell.length_a   1.000
_cell.length_b   1.000
_cell.length_c   1.000
_cell.angle_alpha   90.00
_cell.angle_beta   90.00
_cell.angle_gamma   90.00
#
_symmetry.space_group_name_H-M   'P 1'
#
loop_
_entity.id
_entity.type
_entity.pdbx_description
1 polymer ?
#
loop_
_entity_poly.entity_id
_entity_poly.type
_entity_poly.pdbx_seq_one_letter_code
_entity_poly.pdbx_strand_id
1 'polypeptide(L)'
;MLFPPACIALVLDCISSSRLGFLLNGKKAWRVLSCPDSLASLVLKSKYFKNSDFLQATLKRGGSHLWRNILWGRSLLSKGLRWKVGDGSGIKVFDDPWIPRPSTFKPVTTCTRAGLRVSELINKDHHCWDLEKIDTLLIPLDKEAILSIPVSFRGGKDFLSWHFDKSGSFSVKSGYRLALKNALFWCSEAKKVWGLTRFDGFFDGFRALPAIDILSGLLSHVGRVDMADICVILWGIWENRNTVIAEISASTVASIINSSAPSLSDACFIVDDIRALCLEVGFCTGHAIPSSGNTLAHNLASTALSSVQECSWLDFSLPCYLPSVQ
;
A
#
# COMPACT_ATOMS: atom_id res chain seq x y z
N MET A 1 34.41 0.14 10.32
CA MET A 1 33.40 -0.81 10.82
C MET A 1 32.92 -1.65 9.65
N LEU A 2 33.25 -2.94 9.63
CA LEU A 2 32.69 -3.90 8.69
C LEU A 2 31.41 -4.44 9.32
N PHE A 3 30.30 -4.42 8.59
CA PHE A 3 29.05 -5.03 9.04
C PHE A 3 29.30 -6.52 9.40
N PRO A 4 28.73 -7.03 10.50
CA PRO A 4 28.75 -8.46 10.78
C PRO A 4 28.19 -9.24 9.58
N PRO A 5 28.72 -10.43 9.23
CA PRO A 5 28.22 -11.24 8.12
C PRO A 5 26.70 -11.52 8.18
N ALA A 6 26.13 -11.62 9.39
CA ALA A 6 24.70 -11.76 9.61
C ALA A 6 23.88 -10.52 9.21
N CYS A 7 24.42 -9.31 9.41
CA CYS A 7 23.77 -8.08 8.96
C CYS A 7 23.73 -8.01 7.44
N ILE A 8 24.78 -8.48 6.75
CA ILE A 8 24.85 -8.51 5.28
C ILE A 8 23.76 -9.44 4.72
N ALA A 9 23.60 -10.65 5.28
CA ALA A 9 22.57 -11.61 4.85
C ALA A 9 21.13 -11.07 5.02
N LEU A 10 20.84 -10.38 6.13
CA LEU A 10 19.51 -9.80 6.38
C LEU A 10 19.19 -8.59 5.51
N VAL A 11 20.23 -7.81 5.20
CA VAL A 11 20.11 -6.70 4.25
C VAL A 11 19.83 -7.24 2.83
N LEU A 12 20.41 -8.39 2.45
CA LEU A 12 20.09 -9.11 1.21
C LEU A 12 18.66 -9.68 1.18
N ASP A 13 18.10 -10.16 2.31
CA ASP A 13 16.70 -10.60 2.37
C ASP A 13 15.70 -9.44 2.22
N CYS A 14 16.05 -8.27 2.74
CA CYS A 14 15.30 -7.01 2.63
C CYS A 14 15.05 -6.62 1.15
N ILE A 15 15.96 -6.98 0.25
CA ILE A 15 15.93 -6.77 -1.21
C ILE A 15 14.70 -7.44 -1.86
N SER A 16 14.29 -8.60 -1.35
CA SER A 16 13.21 -9.39 -1.96
C SER A 16 11.81 -8.77 -1.79
N SER A 17 11.65 -7.85 -0.82
CA SER A 17 10.37 -7.46 -0.21
C SER A 17 9.75 -6.18 -0.78
N SER A 18 10.55 -5.22 -1.28
CA SER A 18 10.03 -3.94 -1.78
C SER A 18 10.16 -3.76 -3.29
N ARG A 19 9.43 -4.57 -4.05
CA ARG A 19 9.33 -4.45 -5.52
C ARG A 19 8.49 -3.22 -5.89
N LEU A 20 8.94 -2.40 -6.83
CA LEU A 20 8.14 -1.34 -7.47
C LEU A 20 6.72 -1.85 -7.83
N GLY A 21 6.63 -3.11 -8.29
CA GLY A 21 5.38 -3.80 -8.56
C GLY A 21 4.36 -3.78 -7.40
N PHE A 22 4.79 -3.81 -6.13
CA PHE A 22 3.91 -3.69 -4.97
C PHE A 22 3.20 -2.33 -4.92
N LEU A 23 3.91 -1.24 -5.21
CA LEU A 23 3.35 0.11 -5.25
C LEU A 23 2.41 0.29 -6.46
N LEU A 24 2.79 -0.30 -7.61
CA LEU A 24 1.94 -0.30 -8.80
C LEU A 24 0.63 -1.06 -8.57
N ASN A 25 0.72 -2.20 -7.86
CA ASN A 25 -0.45 -2.93 -7.42
C ASN A 25 -1.31 -2.11 -6.46
N GLY A 26 -0.70 -1.30 -5.58
CA GLY A 26 -1.39 -0.32 -4.76
C GLY A 26 -2.19 0.69 -5.60
N LYS A 27 -1.60 1.22 -6.69
CA LYS A 27 -2.30 2.14 -7.61
C LYS A 27 -3.48 1.46 -8.32
N LYS A 28 -3.32 0.21 -8.75
CA LYS A 28 -4.40 -0.60 -9.34
C LYS A 28 -5.54 -0.81 -8.33
N ALA A 29 -5.20 -1.23 -7.11
CA ALA A 29 -6.17 -1.40 -6.03
C ALA A 29 -6.89 -0.08 -5.69
N TRP A 30 -6.20 1.06 -5.77
CA TRP A 30 -6.80 2.38 -5.53
C TRP A 30 -7.82 2.72 -6.60
N ARG A 31 -7.54 2.47 -7.89
CA ARG A 31 -8.52 2.65 -8.97
C ARG A 31 -9.79 1.82 -8.75
N VAL A 32 -9.65 0.58 -8.25
CA VAL A 32 -10.81 -0.27 -7.92
C VAL A 32 -11.68 0.35 -6.81
N LEU A 33 -11.05 1.00 -5.83
CA LEU A 33 -11.75 1.67 -4.73
C LEU A 33 -12.38 3.00 -5.13
N SER A 34 -11.64 3.86 -5.83
CA SER A 34 -12.07 5.22 -6.14
C SER A 34 -13.00 5.31 -7.36
N CYS A 35 -12.93 4.33 -8.26
CA CYS A 35 -13.74 4.29 -9.48
C CYS A 35 -14.48 2.94 -9.57
N PRO A 36 -15.46 2.68 -8.67
CA PRO A 36 -16.17 1.40 -8.62
C PRO A 36 -16.99 1.11 -9.90
N ASP A 37 -17.41 2.16 -10.60
CA ASP A 37 -18.24 2.06 -11.82
C ASP A 37 -17.42 1.92 -13.11
N SER A 38 -16.10 1.93 -13.02
CA SER A 38 -15.26 1.66 -14.18
C SER A 38 -15.43 0.21 -14.65
N LEU A 39 -15.37 -0.03 -15.95
CA LEU A 39 -15.50 -1.38 -16.52
C LEU A 39 -14.54 -2.39 -15.86
N ALA A 40 -13.30 -1.98 -15.61
CA ALA A 40 -12.31 -2.80 -14.92
C ALA A 40 -12.76 -3.17 -13.49
N SER A 41 -13.28 -2.22 -12.73
CA SER A 41 -13.81 -2.46 -11.38
C SER A 41 -15.04 -3.37 -11.40
N LEU A 42 -15.96 -3.17 -12.34
CA LEU A 42 -17.17 -3.99 -12.50
C LEU A 42 -16.84 -5.44 -12.89
N VAL A 43 -15.88 -5.65 -13.79
CA VAL A 43 -15.39 -6.99 -14.16
C VAL A 43 -14.69 -7.67 -12.98
N LEU A 44 -13.88 -6.94 -12.22
CA LEU A 44 -13.24 -7.50 -11.03
C LEU A 44 -14.26 -7.82 -9.94
N LYS A 45 -15.27 -6.97 -9.73
CA LYS A 45 -16.36 -7.19 -8.78
C LYS A 45 -17.17 -8.42 -9.15
N SER A 46 -17.63 -8.52 -10.39
CA SER A 46 -18.45 -9.65 -10.86
C SER A 46 -17.72 -10.98 -10.72
N LYS A 47 -16.41 -11.01 -11.00
CA LYS A 47 -15.59 -12.22 -10.95
C LYS A 47 -15.14 -12.60 -9.53
N TYR A 48 -14.67 -11.64 -8.73
CA TYR A 48 -13.95 -11.95 -7.49
C TYR A 48 -14.70 -11.58 -6.21
N PHE A 49 -15.55 -10.54 -6.21
CA PHE A 49 -16.21 -10.03 -5.01
C PHE A 49 -17.66 -9.56 -5.25
N LYS A 50 -18.48 -10.41 -5.89
CA LYS A 50 -19.85 -10.05 -6.34
C LYS A 50 -20.75 -9.55 -5.21
N ASN A 51 -20.66 -10.19 -4.04
CA ASN A 51 -21.54 -9.96 -2.89
C ASN A 51 -20.80 -9.33 -1.69
N SER A 52 -19.62 -8.75 -1.90
CA SER A 52 -18.82 -8.16 -0.83
C SER A 52 -18.13 -6.89 -1.29
N ASP A 53 -17.57 -6.13 -0.36
CA ASP A 53 -16.75 -4.96 -0.69
C ASP A 53 -15.33 -5.37 -1.07
N PHE A 54 -14.67 -4.52 -1.87
CA PHE A 54 -13.28 -4.75 -2.29
C PHE A 54 -12.33 -4.91 -1.10
N LEU A 55 -12.54 -4.17 0.00
CA LEU A 55 -11.73 -4.27 1.22
C LEU A 55 -11.91 -5.60 1.96
N GLN A 56 -13.06 -6.24 1.82
CA GLN A 56 -13.38 -7.52 2.45
C GLN A 56 -13.12 -8.71 1.52
N ALA A 57 -12.84 -8.47 0.25
CA ALA A 57 -12.65 -9.52 -0.74
C ALA A 57 -11.50 -10.47 -0.34
N THR A 58 -11.72 -11.77 -0.49
CA THR A 58 -10.72 -12.80 -0.14
C THR A 58 -10.20 -13.51 -1.37
N LEU A 59 -9.03 -14.13 -1.26
CA LEU A 59 -8.47 -14.95 -2.33
C LEU A 59 -9.17 -16.32 -2.32
N LYS A 60 -9.98 -16.59 -3.35
CA LYS A 60 -10.58 -17.91 -3.58
C LYS A 60 -9.60 -18.84 -4.34
N ARG A 61 -9.79 -20.16 -4.22
CA ARG A 61 -9.02 -21.15 -5.01
C ARG A 61 -9.17 -20.84 -6.50
N GLY A 62 -8.07 -20.88 -7.25
CA GLY A 62 -8.04 -20.51 -8.68
C GLY A 62 -8.05 -19.01 -8.99
N GLY A 63 -7.84 -18.13 -7.99
CA GLY A 63 -7.73 -16.69 -8.24
C GLY A 63 -6.57 -16.35 -9.20
N SER A 64 -6.81 -15.45 -10.16
CA SER A 64 -5.79 -15.08 -11.15
C SER A 64 -4.58 -14.37 -10.52
N HIS A 65 -3.43 -14.40 -11.20
CA HIS A 65 -2.24 -13.64 -10.78
C HIS A 65 -2.51 -12.14 -10.64
N LEU A 66 -3.29 -11.57 -11.56
CA LEU A 66 -3.71 -10.17 -11.47
C LEU A 66 -4.49 -9.89 -10.18
N TRP A 67 -5.44 -10.77 -9.83
CA TRP A 67 -6.23 -10.61 -8.60
C TRP A 67 -5.40 -10.74 -7.33
N ARG A 68 -4.48 -11.72 -7.28
CA ARG A 68 -3.52 -11.85 -6.17
C ARG A 68 -2.69 -10.58 -6.00
N ASN A 69 -2.20 -10.03 -7.11
CA ASN A 69 -1.42 -8.78 -7.11
C ASN A 69 -2.25 -7.60 -6.61
N ILE A 70 -3.50 -7.45 -7.06
CA ILE A 70 -4.40 -6.38 -6.60
C ILE A 70 -4.70 -6.52 -5.10
N LEU A 71 -4.95 -7.73 -4.60
CA LEU A 71 -5.12 -7.98 -3.16
C LEU A 71 -3.85 -7.67 -2.36
N TRP A 72 -2.68 -7.95 -2.93
CA TRP A 72 -1.40 -7.60 -2.32
C TRP A 72 -1.25 -6.07 -2.25
N GLY A 73 -1.54 -5.34 -3.33
CA GLY A 73 -1.58 -3.88 -3.34
C GLY A 73 -2.59 -3.28 -2.37
N ARG A 74 -3.76 -3.92 -2.19
CA ARG A 74 -4.77 -3.53 -1.19
C ARG A 74 -4.22 -3.59 0.23
N SER A 75 -3.31 -4.52 0.54
CA SER A 75 -2.69 -4.59 1.87
C SER A 75 -1.83 -3.34 2.18
N LEU A 76 -1.21 -2.73 1.16
CA LEU A 76 -0.55 -1.43 1.30
C LEU A 76 -1.57 -0.33 1.58
N LEU A 77 -2.64 -0.28 0.77
CA LEU A 77 -3.68 0.74 0.92
C LEU A 77 -4.29 0.68 2.31
N SER A 78 -4.57 -0.51 2.83
CA SER A 78 -5.17 -0.70 4.16
C SER A 78 -4.35 -0.07 5.30
N LYS A 79 -3.05 0.19 5.10
CA LYS A 79 -2.18 0.86 6.08
C LYS A 79 -2.25 2.39 6.05
N GLY A 80 -2.84 2.99 5.00
CA GLY A 80 -2.94 4.43 4.85
C GLY A 80 -4.32 4.94 4.43
N LEU A 81 -5.29 4.04 4.26
CA LEU A 81 -6.69 4.38 4.06
C LEU A 81 -7.31 4.84 5.37
N ARG A 82 -8.05 5.94 5.29
CA ARG A 82 -8.82 6.51 6.38
C ARG A 82 -10.16 7.03 5.85
N TRP A 83 -11.23 6.77 6.57
CA TRP A 83 -12.54 7.35 6.30
C TRP A 83 -12.54 8.85 6.60
N LYS A 84 -13.09 9.61 5.65
CA LYS A 84 -13.48 11.00 5.85
C LYS A 84 -14.95 11.01 6.22
N VAL A 85 -15.26 11.64 7.36
CA VAL A 85 -16.61 11.75 7.88
C VAL A 85 -17.41 12.72 7.01
N GLY A 86 -18.47 12.23 6.39
CA GLY A 86 -19.53 13.02 5.78
C GLY A 86 -20.70 13.12 6.74
N ASP A 87 -21.65 12.20 6.63
CA ASP A 87 -22.79 12.02 7.53
C ASP A 87 -22.50 11.05 8.69
N GLY A 88 -21.38 10.33 8.63
CA GLY A 88 -20.94 9.36 9.64
C GLY A 88 -21.79 8.10 9.69
N SER A 89 -22.75 7.93 8.78
CA SER A 89 -23.71 6.82 8.81
C SER A 89 -23.08 5.51 8.37
N GLY A 90 -22.01 5.55 7.57
CA GLY A 90 -21.30 4.39 7.05
C GLY A 90 -20.15 3.91 7.94
N ILE A 91 -19.71 4.72 8.92
CA ILE A 91 -18.48 4.49 9.68
C ILE A 91 -18.81 3.96 11.08
N LYS A 92 -18.22 2.81 11.44
CA LYS A 92 -18.28 2.26 12.80
C LYS A 92 -17.18 2.89 13.66
N VAL A 93 -17.57 3.42 14.82
CA VAL A 93 -16.67 4.21 15.69
C VAL A 93 -15.39 3.45 16.05
N PHE A 94 -15.51 2.19 16.49
CA PHE A 94 -14.39 1.40 17.00
C PHE A 94 -13.74 0.49 15.95
N ASP A 95 -14.48 0.09 14.91
CA ASP A 95 -14.01 -0.91 13.94
C ASP A 95 -13.33 -0.28 12.72
N ASP A 96 -13.73 0.93 12.33
CA ASP A 96 -13.26 1.57 11.10
C ASP A 96 -12.14 2.59 11.35
N PRO A 97 -11.17 2.75 10.42
CA PRO A 97 -10.10 3.75 10.54
C PRO A 97 -10.60 5.14 10.09
N TRP A 98 -11.00 6.02 11.00
CA TRP A 98 -11.53 7.36 10.67
C TRP A 98 -10.87 8.53 11.39
N ILE A 99 -10.16 8.28 12.49
CA ILE A 99 -9.57 9.32 13.35
C ILE A 99 -8.16 9.68 12.84
N PRO A 100 -7.78 10.99 12.73
CA PRO A 100 -6.46 11.45 12.32
C PRO A 100 -5.34 11.10 13.32
N ARG A 101 -5.05 9.81 13.54
CA ARG A 101 -3.95 9.37 14.39
C ARG A 101 -2.85 8.64 13.63
N PRO A 102 -1.59 8.75 14.09
CA PRO A 102 -0.42 8.25 13.36
C PRO A 102 -0.28 6.73 13.23
N SER A 103 -1.06 5.92 13.97
CA SER A 103 -0.87 4.47 14.06
C SER A 103 -1.93 3.66 13.30
N THR A 104 -3.17 3.63 13.81
CA THR A 104 -4.25 2.75 13.35
C THR A 104 -5.41 3.50 12.70
N PHE A 105 -5.45 4.83 12.86
CA PHE A 105 -6.60 5.69 12.60
C PHE A 105 -7.89 5.28 13.36
N LYS A 106 -7.77 4.43 14.39
CA LYS A 106 -8.89 3.95 15.21
C LYS A 106 -8.84 4.55 16.62
N PRO A 107 -9.96 4.58 17.35
CA PRO A 107 -9.96 4.83 18.80
C PRO A 107 -8.95 3.96 19.53
N VAL A 108 -8.29 4.53 20.54
CA VAL A 108 -7.52 3.76 21.52
C VAL A 108 -8.46 3.16 22.57
N THR A 109 -9.58 3.84 22.83
CA THR A 109 -10.67 3.38 23.68
C THR A 109 -11.07 1.96 23.29
N THR A 110 -11.01 1.03 24.25
CA THR A 110 -11.41 -0.36 24.03
C THR A 110 -12.91 -0.40 23.78
N CYS A 111 -13.34 -1.18 22.78
CA CYS A 111 -14.73 -1.21 22.33
C CYS A 111 -15.69 -1.45 23.50
N THR A 112 -16.44 -0.40 23.87
CA THR A 112 -17.46 -0.45 24.93
C THR A 112 -18.83 -0.85 24.38
N ARG A 113 -19.05 -0.69 23.07
CA ARG A 113 -20.34 -0.92 22.42
C ARG A 113 -20.18 -1.31 20.94
N ALA A 114 -20.53 -2.55 20.61
CA ALA A 114 -20.47 -3.04 19.24
C ALA A 114 -21.49 -2.30 18.34
N GLY A 115 -21.06 -1.93 17.13
CA GLY A 115 -21.94 -1.38 16.10
C GLY A 115 -22.27 0.12 16.21
N LEU A 116 -21.75 0.83 17.22
CA LEU A 116 -21.89 2.28 17.34
C LEU A 116 -21.36 2.99 16.08
N ARG A 117 -22.16 3.90 15.51
CA ARG A 117 -21.78 4.66 14.30
C ARG A 117 -21.37 6.09 14.62
N VAL A 118 -20.52 6.66 13.76
CA VAL A 118 -20.02 8.04 13.92
C VAL A 118 -21.16 9.04 13.86
N SER A 119 -22.22 8.76 13.07
CA SER A 119 -23.43 9.59 13.01
C SER A 119 -24.14 9.75 14.36
N GLU A 120 -23.98 8.81 15.31
CA GLU A 120 -24.57 8.90 16.65
C GLU A 120 -23.81 9.86 17.57
N LEU A 121 -22.54 10.12 17.25
CA LEU A 121 -21.68 11.10 17.91
C LEU A 121 -21.85 12.52 17.35
N ILE A 122 -22.66 12.70 16.31
CA ILE A 122 -22.92 13.99 15.66
C ILE A 122 -24.28 14.50 16.08
N ASN A 123 -24.33 15.73 16.58
CA ASN A 123 -25.58 16.46 16.77
C ASN A 123 -26.05 16.98 15.41
N LYS A 124 -27.15 16.41 14.91
CA LYS A 124 -27.68 16.71 13.57
C LYS A 124 -28.28 18.12 13.45
N ASP A 125 -28.81 18.66 14.54
CA ASP A 125 -29.47 19.97 14.55
C ASP A 125 -28.44 21.11 14.50
N HIS A 126 -27.31 20.91 15.18
CA HIS A 126 -26.24 21.90 15.30
C HIS A 126 -25.04 21.65 14.37
N HIS A 127 -25.04 20.54 13.62
CA HIS A 127 -23.93 20.12 12.76
C HIS A 127 -22.57 20.12 13.47
N CYS A 128 -22.56 19.70 14.73
CA CYS A 128 -21.36 19.66 15.57
C CYS A 128 -21.24 18.30 16.27
N TRP A 129 -20.07 18.04 16.86
CA TRP A 129 -19.86 16.86 17.68
C TRP A 129 -20.69 16.93 18.96
N ASP A 130 -21.34 15.83 19.31
CA ASP A 130 -22.07 15.67 20.57
C ASP A 130 -21.06 15.41 21.69
N LEU A 131 -20.67 16.49 22.38
CA LEU A 131 -19.65 16.45 23.41
C LEU A 131 -20.01 15.53 24.57
N GLU A 132 -21.29 15.50 24.97
CA GLU A 132 -21.75 14.69 26.10
C GLU A 132 -21.59 13.20 25.81
N LYS A 133 -21.97 12.77 24.59
CA LYS A 133 -21.77 11.37 24.16
C LYS A 133 -20.30 11.03 23.99
N ILE A 134 -19.50 11.95 23.46
CA ILE A 134 -18.06 11.70 23.30
C ILE A 134 -17.38 11.56 24.66
N ASP A 135 -17.70 12.42 25.62
CA ASP A 135 -17.15 12.39 26.98
C ASP A 135 -17.54 11.12 27.75
N THR A 136 -18.73 10.59 27.51
CA THR A 136 -19.18 9.34 28.15
C THR A 136 -18.61 8.08 27.49
N LEU A 137 -18.30 8.11 26.20
CA LEU A 137 -17.95 6.91 25.42
C LEU A 137 -16.46 6.76 25.11
N LEU A 138 -15.68 7.85 25.11
CA LEU A 138 -14.32 7.89 24.58
C LEU A 138 -13.34 8.54 25.57
N ILE A 139 -12.10 8.06 25.60
CA ILE A 139 -11.04 8.64 26.44
C ILE A 139 -10.66 10.06 25.95
N PRO A 140 -10.09 10.93 26.82
CA PRO A 140 -9.71 12.29 26.45
C PRO A 140 -8.80 12.38 25.20
N LEU A 141 -7.84 11.46 25.06
CA LEU A 141 -6.95 11.38 23.89
C LEU A 141 -7.72 11.13 22.58
N ASP A 142 -8.80 10.35 22.63
CA ASP A 142 -9.65 10.11 21.47
C ASP A 142 -10.52 11.32 21.16
N LYS A 143 -11.09 11.94 22.19
CA LYS A 143 -11.88 13.16 22.10
C LYS A 143 -11.14 14.27 21.38
N GLU A 144 -9.91 14.60 21.81
CA GLU A 144 -9.11 15.68 21.20
C GLU A 144 -8.93 15.45 19.69
N ALA A 145 -8.64 14.21 19.29
CA ALA A 145 -8.47 13.88 17.89
C ALA A 145 -9.80 13.93 17.11
N ILE A 146 -10.92 13.54 17.72
CA ILE A 146 -12.25 13.61 17.08
C ILE A 146 -12.68 15.06 16.87
N LEU A 147 -12.50 15.91 17.89
CA LEU A 147 -12.85 17.33 17.81
C LEU A 147 -12.02 18.10 16.78
N SER A 148 -10.84 17.59 16.40
CA SER A 148 -10.04 18.14 15.29
C SER A 148 -10.63 17.85 13.90
N ILE A 149 -11.58 16.92 13.80
CA ILE A 149 -12.25 16.57 12.54
C ILE A 149 -13.43 17.53 12.34
N PRO A 150 -13.46 18.34 11.27
CA PRO A 150 -14.61 19.19 10.99
C PRO A 150 -15.83 18.35 10.59
N VAL A 151 -16.99 18.65 11.17
CA VAL A 151 -18.28 18.11 10.74
C VAL A 151 -18.79 18.92 9.55
N SER A 152 -19.15 18.26 8.46
CA SER A 152 -19.64 18.94 7.26
C SER A 152 -21.04 19.50 7.48
N PHE A 153 -21.19 20.83 7.41
CA PHE A 153 -22.50 21.49 7.45
C PHE A 153 -23.41 21.06 6.29
N ARG A 154 -22.83 20.82 5.10
CA ARG A 154 -23.59 20.37 3.91
C ARG A 154 -23.91 18.87 3.95
N GLY A 155 -23.47 18.16 4.99
CA GLY A 155 -23.43 16.70 5.01
C GLY A 155 -22.54 16.16 3.90
N GLY A 156 -22.83 14.93 3.47
CA GLY A 156 -22.12 14.24 2.40
C GLY A 156 -22.02 12.75 2.68
N LYS A 157 -21.73 11.95 1.65
CA LYS A 157 -21.50 10.52 1.84
C LYS A 157 -20.11 10.30 2.44
N ASP A 158 -20.01 9.42 3.43
CA ASP A 158 -18.72 8.94 3.92
C ASP A 158 -17.88 8.35 2.78
N PHE A 159 -16.59 8.67 2.74
CA PHE A 159 -15.70 8.14 1.70
C PHE A 159 -14.30 7.84 2.23
N LEU A 160 -13.64 6.89 1.57
CA LEU A 160 -12.26 6.51 1.88
C LEU A 160 -11.28 7.46 1.21
N SER A 161 -10.28 7.88 1.98
CA SER A 161 -9.25 8.82 1.56
C SER A 161 -7.87 8.29 1.95
N TRP A 162 -6.88 8.55 1.10
CA TRP A 162 -5.48 8.27 1.41
C TRP A 162 -4.91 9.34 2.35
N HIS A 163 -4.46 8.92 3.53
CA HIS A 163 -4.02 9.83 4.59
C HIS A 163 -2.72 10.58 4.24
N PHE A 164 -1.79 9.95 3.52
CA PHE A 164 -0.45 10.46 3.28
C PHE A 164 -0.33 11.44 2.10
N ASP A 165 -1.46 11.93 1.58
CA ASP A 165 -1.51 12.94 0.53
C ASP A 165 -2.61 13.98 0.81
N LYS A 166 -2.32 15.26 0.55
CA LYS A 166 -3.26 16.36 0.82
C LYS A 166 -4.53 16.29 -0.03
N SER A 167 -4.43 15.73 -1.25
CA SER A 167 -5.59 15.52 -2.12
C SER A 167 -6.46 14.33 -1.67
N GLY A 168 -5.97 13.54 -0.71
CA GLY A 168 -6.64 12.31 -0.31
C GLY A 168 -6.53 11.18 -1.34
N SER A 169 -5.70 11.33 -2.37
CA SER A 169 -5.50 10.35 -3.44
C SER A 169 -4.20 9.57 -3.29
N PHE A 170 -4.27 8.26 -3.55
CA PHE A 170 -3.06 7.45 -3.57
C PHE A 170 -2.19 7.76 -4.79
N SER A 171 -0.90 7.99 -4.54
CA SER A 171 0.15 8.08 -5.55
C SER A 171 1.25 7.07 -5.24
N VAL A 172 1.98 6.64 -6.28
CA VAL A 172 3.11 5.72 -6.09
C VAL A 172 4.16 6.35 -5.19
N LYS A 173 4.38 7.67 -5.32
CA LYS A 173 5.25 8.45 -4.43
C LYS A 173 4.83 8.44 -2.96
N SER A 174 3.55 8.70 -2.65
CA SER A 174 3.08 8.69 -1.26
C SER A 174 3.06 7.27 -0.68
N GLY A 175 2.71 6.26 -1.48
CA GLY A 175 2.86 4.85 -1.14
C GLY A 175 4.32 4.46 -0.90
N TYR A 176 5.25 4.93 -1.73
CA TYR A 176 6.68 4.71 -1.58
C TYR A 176 7.19 5.28 -0.27
N ARG A 177 6.80 6.52 0.10
CA ARG A 177 7.17 7.12 1.39
C ARG A 177 6.71 6.28 2.58
N LEU A 178 5.48 5.77 2.54
CA LEU A 178 4.96 4.85 3.57
C LEU A 178 5.72 3.51 3.59
N ALA A 179 6.00 2.96 2.42
CA ALA A 179 6.74 1.69 2.29
C ALA A 179 8.21 1.84 2.71
N LEU A 180 8.83 2.99 2.44
CA LEU A 180 10.21 3.31 2.83
C LEU A 180 10.33 3.42 4.34
N LYS A 181 9.42 4.15 5.00
CA LYS A 181 9.34 4.20 6.45
C LYS A 181 9.29 2.79 7.06
N ASN A 182 8.39 1.94 6.54
CA ASN A 182 8.29 0.57 7.03
C ASN A 182 9.54 -0.26 6.73
N ALA A 183 10.11 -0.16 5.53
CA ALA A 183 11.26 -0.94 5.13
C ALA A 183 12.55 -0.56 5.86
N LEU A 184 12.72 0.71 6.25
CA LEU A 184 13.92 1.16 6.95
C LEU A 184 13.93 0.77 8.43
N PHE A 185 12.75 0.74 9.07
CA PHE A 185 12.68 0.66 10.54
C PHE A 185 11.83 -0.51 11.07
N TRP A 186 10.79 -0.95 10.34
CA TRP A 186 9.75 -1.83 10.92
C TRP A 186 9.43 -3.11 10.14
N CYS A 187 10.04 -3.36 8.98
CA CYS A 187 9.93 -4.67 8.34
C CYS A 187 10.69 -5.71 9.16
N SER A 188 10.32 -6.99 9.00
CA SER A 188 10.91 -8.09 9.75
C SER A 188 12.43 -8.12 9.64
N GLU A 189 12.96 -7.82 8.46
CA GLU A 189 14.38 -7.85 8.15
C GLU A 189 15.10 -6.64 8.77
N ALA A 190 14.55 -5.43 8.62
CA ALA A 190 15.10 -4.24 9.26
C ALA A 190 15.13 -4.37 10.78
N LYS A 191 14.07 -4.92 11.39
CA LYS A 191 14.04 -5.19 12.84
C LYS A 191 15.16 -6.13 13.28
N LYS A 192 15.47 -7.17 12.49
CA LYS A 192 16.61 -8.05 12.78
C LYS A 192 17.93 -7.30 12.65
N VAL A 193 18.10 -6.44 11.65
CA VAL A 193 19.30 -5.60 11.50
C VAL A 193 19.45 -4.67 12.72
N TRP A 194 18.40 -3.98 13.13
CA TRP A 194 18.42 -3.12 14.32
C TRP A 194 18.69 -3.92 15.60
N GLY A 195 18.11 -5.11 15.74
CA GLY A 195 18.33 -6.00 16.88
C GLY A 195 19.74 -6.57 16.99
N LEU A 196 20.52 -6.55 15.90
CA LEU A 196 21.95 -6.90 15.91
C LEU A 196 22.86 -5.71 16.26
N THR A 197 22.29 -4.53 16.47
CA THR A 197 23.02 -3.29 16.80
C THR A 197 22.73 -2.87 18.24
N ARG A 198 23.45 -1.86 18.75
CA ARG A 198 23.13 -1.26 20.06
C ARG A 198 21.81 -0.46 20.07
N PHE A 199 21.13 -0.34 18.93
CA PHE A 199 19.86 0.35 18.75
C PHE A 199 18.65 -0.60 18.76
N ASP A 200 18.78 -1.79 19.33
CA ASP A 200 17.65 -2.72 19.48
C ASP A 200 16.50 -2.05 20.27
N GLY A 201 15.28 -2.18 19.76
CA GLY A 201 14.08 -1.53 20.30
C GLY A 201 14.08 0.02 20.27
N PHE A 202 15.18 0.68 19.90
CA PHE A 202 15.31 2.14 19.93
C PHE A 202 14.21 2.84 19.13
N PHE A 203 13.85 2.29 17.97
CA PHE A 203 12.86 2.88 17.07
C PHE A 203 11.41 2.55 17.43
N ASP A 204 11.13 1.69 18.41
CA ASP A 204 9.76 1.25 18.69
C ASP A 204 8.86 2.39 19.19
N GLY A 205 9.41 3.32 19.97
CA GLY A 205 8.71 4.54 20.41
C GLY A 205 8.39 5.52 19.26
N PHE A 206 9.08 5.40 18.13
CA PHE A 206 8.97 6.30 17.00
C PHE A 206 7.98 5.84 15.93
N ARG A 207 7.31 4.69 16.13
CA ARG A 207 6.43 4.06 15.14
C ARG A 207 5.32 4.98 14.63
N ALA A 208 4.81 5.84 15.51
CA ALA A 208 3.80 6.82 15.19
C ALA A 208 4.33 7.98 14.32
N LEU A 209 5.60 8.36 14.46
CA LEU A 209 6.14 9.55 13.80
C LEU A 209 6.39 9.32 12.31
N PRO A 210 6.15 10.28 11.41
CA PRO A 210 6.54 10.16 10.02
C PRO A 210 8.08 10.08 9.89
N ALA A 211 8.57 9.47 8.81
CA ALA A 211 10.00 9.21 8.61
C ALA A 211 10.87 10.46 8.77
N ILE A 212 10.39 11.62 8.34
CA ILE A 212 11.11 12.88 8.45
C ILE A 212 11.25 13.35 9.90
N ASP A 213 10.20 13.24 10.71
CA ASP A 213 10.22 13.63 12.12
C ASP A 213 11.11 12.71 12.96
N ILE A 214 11.23 11.45 12.54
CA ILE A 214 12.17 10.50 13.14
C ILE A 214 13.60 10.95 12.89
N LEU A 215 13.93 11.28 11.63
CA LEU A 215 15.26 11.78 11.26
C LEU A 215 15.59 13.12 11.93
N SER A 216 14.62 14.04 12.01
CA SER A 216 14.77 15.31 12.72
C SER A 216 14.93 15.12 14.24
N GLY A 217 14.19 14.17 14.82
CA GLY A 217 14.31 13.81 16.24
C GLY A 217 15.68 13.23 16.56
N LEU A 218 16.17 12.31 15.71
CA LEU A 218 17.51 11.73 15.80
C LEU A 218 18.61 12.81 15.78
N LEU A 219 18.54 13.76 14.83
CA LEU A 219 19.50 14.87 14.73
C LEU A 219 19.56 15.74 16.00
N SER A 220 18.48 15.80 16.77
CA SER A 220 18.37 16.66 17.95
C SER A 220 18.71 15.95 19.27
N HIS A 221 18.60 14.61 19.33
CA HIS A 221 18.65 13.85 20.58
C HIS A 221 19.75 12.78 20.63
N VAL A 222 20.46 12.55 19.53
CA VAL A 222 21.46 11.48 19.43
C VAL A 222 22.86 12.09 19.27
N GLY A 223 23.84 11.55 19.99
CA GLY A 223 25.23 11.98 19.91
C GLY A 223 25.83 11.76 18.53
N ARG A 224 26.86 12.54 18.15
CA ARG A 224 27.46 12.48 16.80
C ARG A 224 27.93 11.07 16.38
N VAL A 225 28.46 10.29 17.32
CA VAL A 225 28.96 8.92 17.07
C VAL A 225 27.80 7.97 16.80
N ASP A 226 26.77 8.00 17.64
CA ASP A 226 25.55 7.22 17.44
C ASP A 226 24.84 7.60 16.13
N MET A 227 24.80 8.89 15.79
CA MET A 227 24.25 9.36 14.52
C MET A 227 25.03 8.84 13.32
N ALA A 228 26.36 8.78 13.39
CA ALA A 228 27.17 8.21 12.32
C ALA A 228 26.85 6.73 12.11
N ASP A 229 26.74 5.96 13.20
CA ASP A 229 26.40 4.54 13.14
C ASP A 229 24.99 4.32 12.58
N ILE A 230 23.99 5.09 13.04
CA ILE A 230 22.62 5.05 12.52
C ILE A 230 22.59 5.40 11.03
N CYS A 231 23.29 6.44 10.60
CA CYS A 231 23.37 6.84 9.20
C CYS A 231 24.00 5.77 8.33
N VAL A 232 25.07 5.10 8.79
CA VAL A 232 25.72 4.00 8.05
C VAL A 232 24.79 2.79 7.95
N ILE A 233 24.07 2.43 9.00
CA ILE A 233 23.08 1.33 8.98
C ILE A 233 21.92 1.68 8.05
N LEU A 234 21.35 2.89 8.14
CA LEU A 234 20.29 3.37 7.25
C LEU A 234 20.74 3.39 5.80
N TRP A 235 21.95 3.88 5.54
CA TRP A 235 22.57 3.85 4.22
C TRP A 235 22.73 2.41 3.74
N GLY A 236 23.23 1.50 4.56
CA GLY A 236 23.38 0.08 4.20
C GLY A 236 22.05 -0.61 3.87
N ILE A 237 20.98 -0.29 4.62
CA ILE A 237 19.62 -0.80 4.34
C ILE A 237 19.05 -0.16 3.06
N TRP A 238 19.27 1.14 2.85
CA TRP A 238 18.76 1.90 1.69
C TRP A 238 19.50 1.57 0.40
N GLU A 239 20.83 1.56 0.44
CA GLU A 239 21.72 1.30 -0.69
C GLU A 239 21.45 -0.11 -1.21
N ASN A 240 21.49 -1.13 -0.36
CA ASN A 240 21.19 -2.50 -0.80
C ASN A 240 19.75 -2.68 -1.30
N ARG A 241 18.79 -1.86 -0.85
CA ARG A 241 17.44 -1.83 -1.41
C ARG A 241 17.38 -1.20 -2.81
N ASN A 242 18.16 -0.15 -3.07
CA ASN A 242 18.10 0.64 -4.31
C ASN A 242 19.19 0.28 -5.32
N THR A 243 20.22 -0.46 -4.94
CA THR A 243 21.21 -1.07 -5.85
C THR A 243 20.60 -2.18 -6.69
N VAL A 244 19.43 -2.70 -6.30
CA VAL A 244 18.54 -3.41 -7.22
C VAL A 244 17.83 -2.38 -8.11
N ILE A 245 18.60 -1.91 -9.08
CA ILE A 245 18.14 -1.29 -10.32
C ILE A 245 17.05 -2.19 -10.91
N ALA A 246 16.09 -1.66 -11.67
CA ALA A 246 15.16 -2.50 -12.42
C ALA A 246 15.95 -3.45 -13.33
N GLU A 247 16.19 -4.68 -12.86
CA GLU A 247 16.88 -5.72 -13.59
C GLU A 247 15.89 -6.28 -14.60
N ILE A 248 15.96 -5.75 -15.82
CA ILE A 248 15.05 -6.12 -16.88
C ILE A 248 15.74 -7.22 -17.67
N SER A 249 15.17 -8.43 -17.64
CA SER A 249 15.70 -9.57 -18.40
C SER A 249 15.58 -9.38 -19.92
N ALA A 250 14.71 -8.47 -20.37
CA ALA A 250 14.52 -8.13 -21.77
C ALA A 250 15.26 -6.84 -22.14
N SER A 251 16.37 -6.97 -22.87
CA SER A 251 17.17 -5.83 -23.35
C SER A 251 16.36 -4.82 -24.18
N THR A 252 15.36 -5.30 -24.93
CA THR A 252 14.41 -4.45 -25.68
C THR A 252 13.53 -3.60 -24.77
N VAL A 253 13.09 -4.11 -23.62
CA VAL A 253 12.26 -3.35 -22.68
C VAL A 253 13.13 -2.33 -21.93
N ALA A 254 14.37 -2.70 -21.60
CA ALA A 254 15.35 -1.77 -21.03
C ALA A 254 15.68 -0.61 -21.98
N SER A 255 15.89 -0.89 -23.28
CA SER A 255 16.15 0.16 -24.28
C SER A 255 14.95 1.06 -24.53
N ILE A 256 13.73 0.52 -24.47
CA ILE A 256 12.50 1.31 -24.56
C ILE A 256 12.34 2.21 -23.33
N ILE A 257 12.57 1.72 -22.11
CA ILE A 257 12.48 2.53 -20.88
C ILE A 257 13.55 3.64 -20.87
N ASN A 258 14.76 3.33 -21.35
CA ASN A 258 15.88 4.29 -21.40
C ASN A 258 15.82 5.27 -22.58
N SER A 259 14.95 5.04 -23.56
CA SER A 259 14.78 5.94 -24.70
C SER A 259 13.68 6.97 -24.43
N SER A 260 13.97 8.22 -24.77
CA SER A 260 13.02 9.35 -24.68
C SER A 260 11.96 9.35 -25.81
N ALA A 261 11.96 8.33 -26.67
CA ALA A 261 11.11 8.27 -27.85
C ALA A 261 9.71 7.70 -27.54
N PRO A 262 8.61 8.28 -28.06
CA PRO A 262 7.27 7.72 -27.90
C PRO A 262 7.18 6.33 -28.52
N SER A 263 6.56 5.39 -27.80
CA SER A 263 6.36 4.01 -28.25
C SER A 263 5.20 3.97 -29.26
N LEU A 264 5.45 3.42 -30.46
CA LEU A 264 4.45 3.31 -31.55
C LEU A 264 3.73 1.94 -31.59
N SER A 265 3.78 1.15 -30.51
CA SER A 265 3.15 -0.18 -30.47
C SER A 265 1.80 -0.18 -29.76
N ASP A 266 1.00 -1.23 -29.96
CA ASP A 266 -0.28 -1.48 -29.29
C ASP A 266 -0.18 -1.55 -27.76
N ALA A 267 1.04 -1.64 -27.21
CA ALA A 267 1.33 -1.65 -25.78
C ALA A 267 1.94 -0.34 -25.26
N CYS A 268 1.89 0.75 -26.04
CA CYS A 268 2.49 2.05 -25.69
C CYS A 268 2.01 2.58 -24.34
N PHE A 269 0.73 2.36 -23.99
CA PHE A 269 0.17 2.77 -22.70
C PHE A 269 0.86 2.10 -21.50
N ILE A 270 1.33 0.85 -21.65
CA ILE A 270 2.07 0.14 -20.59
C ILE A 270 3.46 0.77 -20.44
N VAL A 271 4.10 1.08 -21.56
CA VAL A 271 5.43 1.70 -21.60
C VAL A 271 5.38 3.12 -21.02
N ASP A 272 4.39 3.92 -21.39
CA ASP A 272 4.23 5.29 -20.92
C ASP A 272 3.82 5.33 -19.44
N ASP A 273 2.96 4.41 -18.99
CA ASP A 273 2.73 4.21 -17.55
C ASP A 273 4.06 3.89 -16.86
N ILE A 274 4.83 2.90 -17.33
CA ILE A 274 6.13 2.53 -16.73
C ILE A 274 7.10 3.72 -16.70
N ARG A 275 7.21 4.51 -17.76
CA ARG A 275 8.10 5.69 -17.82
C ARG A 275 7.65 6.79 -16.88
N ALA A 276 6.36 7.13 -16.88
CA ALA A 276 5.79 8.10 -15.95
C ALA A 276 6.03 7.66 -14.50
N LEU A 277 5.92 6.37 -14.23
CA LEU A 277 6.19 5.76 -12.94
C LEU A 277 7.69 5.78 -12.55
N CYS A 278 8.59 5.52 -13.49
CA CYS A 278 10.03 5.64 -13.27
C CYS A 278 10.40 7.09 -12.91
N LEU A 279 9.89 8.06 -13.68
CA LEU A 279 10.08 9.50 -13.42
C LEU A 279 9.49 9.93 -12.06
N GLU A 280 8.30 9.43 -11.69
CA GLU A 280 7.65 9.75 -10.42
C GLU A 280 8.43 9.26 -9.19
N VAL A 281 9.14 8.14 -9.31
CA VAL A 281 9.93 7.55 -8.22
C VAL A 281 11.40 8.03 -8.24
N GLY A 282 11.80 8.77 -9.28
CA GLY A 282 13.17 9.29 -9.44
C GLY A 282 14.15 8.29 -10.07
N PHE A 283 13.64 7.29 -10.78
CA PHE A 283 14.45 6.34 -11.55
C PHE A 283 14.56 6.79 -13.00
N CYS A 284 15.78 6.88 -13.52
CA CYS A 284 16.05 7.36 -14.87
C CYS A 284 16.58 6.27 -15.81
N THR A 285 16.96 5.09 -15.28
CA THR A 285 17.64 4.05 -16.06
C THR A 285 17.25 2.62 -15.62
N GLY A 286 16.99 1.75 -16.59
CA GLY A 286 16.88 0.30 -16.42
C GLY A 286 18.12 -0.41 -16.94
N HIS A 287 18.59 -1.44 -16.24
CA HIS A 287 19.78 -2.21 -16.65
C HIS A 287 19.35 -3.59 -17.14
N ALA A 288 19.78 -3.94 -18.36
CA ALA A 288 19.50 -5.25 -18.93
C ALA A 288 20.45 -6.28 -18.31
N ILE A 289 19.91 -7.31 -17.67
CA ILE A 289 20.71 -8.38 -17.06
C ILE A 289 20.37 -9.70 -17.76
N PRO A 290 21.37 -10.54 -18.09
CA PRO A 290 21.11 -11.86 -18.67
C PRO A 290 20.16 -12.69 -17.79
N SER A 291 19.37 -13.57 -18.43
CA SER A 291 18.37 -14.40 -17.75
C SER A 291 18.93 -15.26 -16.61
N SER A 292 20.22 -15.61 -16.68
CA SER A 292 20.97 -16.27 -15.60
C SER A 292 21.11 -15.42 -14.33
N GLY A 293 21.27 -14.11 -14.48
CA GLY A 293 21.35 -13.14 -13.38
C GLY A 293 19.99 -12.79 -12.77
N ASN A 294 18.88 -13.03 -13.50
CA ASN A 294 17.52 -12.80 -13.03
C ASN A 294 16.71 -14.11 -12.96
N THR A 295 17.36 -15.17 -12.50
CA THR A 295 16.81 -16.54 -12.43
C THR A 295 15.57 -16.62 -11.55
N LEU A 296 15.48 -15.82 -10.48
CA LEU A 296 14.30 -15.80 -9.61
C LEU A 296 13.06 -15.22 -10.33
N ALA A 297 13.18 -14.09 -11.04
CA ALA A 297 12.04 -13.56 -11.78
C ALA A 297 11.69 -14.44 -12.98
N HIS A 298 12.69 -15.02 -13.65
CA HIS A 298 12.47 -15.97 -14.74
C HIS A 298 11.75 -17.23 -14.24
N ASN A 299 12.21 -17.83 -13.14
CA ASN A 299 11.58 -19.01 -12.55
C ASN A 299 10.17 -18.68 -12.03
N LEU A 300 9.94 -17.52 -11.43
CA LEU A 300 8.60 -17.09 -11.02
C LEU A 300 7.66 -16.88 -12.22
N ALA A 301 8.16 -16.28 -13.30
CA ALA A 301 7.40 -16.09 -14.53
C ALA A 301 7.10 -17.43 -15.21
N SER A 302 8.10 -18.31 -15.36
CA SER A 302 7.96 -19.63 -15.95
C SER A 302 7.10 -20.55 -15.10
N THR A 303 7.17 -20.48 -13.77
CA THR A 303 6.28 -21.22 -12.86
C THR A 303 4.85 -20.69 -12.93
N ALA A 304 4.68 -19.36 -13.06
CA ALA A 304 3.37 -18.76 -13.30
C ALA A 304 2.81 -19.21 -14.66
N LEU A 305 3.66 -19.30 -15.70
CA LEU A 305 3.29 -19.75 -17.04
C LEU A 305 2.99 -21.26 -17.09
N SER A 306 3.76 -22.09 -16.38
CA SER A 306 3.56 -23.55 -16.32
C SER A 306 2.39 -23.94 -15.42
N SER A 307 1.97 -23.05 -14.50
CA SER A 307 0.73 -23.19 -13.75
C SER A 307 -0.52 -22.77 -14.54
N VAL A 308 -0.33 -22.22 -15.74
CA VAL A 308 -1.39 -22.11 -16.74
C VAL A 308 -1.57 -23.49 -17.34
N GLN A 309 -2.49 -24.28 -16.79
CA GLN A 309 -3.19 -25.26 -17.63
C GLN A 309 -3.70 -24.48 -18.83
N GLU A 310 -3.39 -24.96 -20.04
CA GLU A 310 -3.92 -24.45 -21.30
C GLU A 310 -5.45 -24.33 -21.19
N CYS A 311 -5.94 -23.17 -20.79
CA CYS A 311 -7.23 -22.72 -21.27
C CYS A 311 -6.94 -22.12 -22.64
N SER A 312 -6.84 -22.98 -23.66
CA SER A 312 -7.07 -22.54 -25.04
C SER A 312 -8.42 -21.85 -25.03
N TRP A 313 -8.45 -20.57 -25.36
CA TRP A 313 -9.68 -19.77 -25.40
C TRP A 313 -10.60 -20.15 -26.58
N LEU A 314 -10.46 -21.36 -27.15
CA LEU A 314 -11.09 -21.78 -28.41
C LEU A 314 -11.89 -23.10 -28.37
N ASP A 315 -11.86 -23.89 -27.31
CA ASP A 315 -12.59 -25.18 -27.28
C ASP A 315 -13.80 -25.19 -26.33
N PHE A 316 -14.72 -24.24 -26.51
CA PHE A 316 -16.10 -24.43 -26.08
C PHE A 316 -17.02 -24.37 -27.30
N SER A 317 -17.15 -25.51 -27.97
CA SER A 317 -18.30 -25.82 -28.81
C SER A 317 -19.55 -25.72 -27.94
N LEU A 318 -20.41 -24.74 -28.25
CA LEU A 318 -21.75 -24.62 -27.72
C LEU A 318 -22.53 -25.93 -27.97
N PRO A 319 -23.14 -26.57 -26.96
CA PRO A 319 -24.29 -27.41 -27.23
C PRO A 319 -25.47 -26.49 -27.53
N CYS A 320 -25.83 -26.41 -28.81
CA CYS A 320 -27.13 -25.90 -29.25
C CYS A 320 -28.24 -26.70 -28.53
N TYR A 321 -28.94 -26.07 -27.60
CA TYR A 321 -30.27 -26.48 -27.19
C TYR A 321 -31.20 -25.28 -27.36
N LEU A 322 -31.85 -25.23 -28.53
CA LEU A 322 -33.09 -24.52 -28.73
C LEU A 322 -34.21 -25.33 -28.03
N PRO A 323 -35.05 -24.74 -27.16
CA PRO A 323 -36.35 -25.30 -26.90
C PRO A 323 -37.26 -25.01 -28.09
N SER A 324 -37.70 -26.08 -28.75
CA SER A 324 -38.80 -26.07 -29.70
C SER A 324 -40.07 -25.55 -29.00
N VAL A 325 -40.65 -24.51 -29.56
CA VAL A 325 -42.02 -24.08 -29.28
C VAL A 325 -42.97 -25.10 -29.92
N GLN A 326 -43.78 -25.75 -29.09
CA GLN A 326 -45.14 -26.17 -29.43
C GLN A 326 -46.07 -25.66 -28.34
#